data_AF-A0A7D5RDL4-F1
#
_entry.id   AF-A0A7D5RDL4-F1
#
_cell.length_a   1.000
_cell.length_b   1.000
_cell.length_c   1.000
_cell.angle_alpha   90.00
_cell.angle_beta   90.00
_cell.angle_gamma   90.00
#
_symmetry.space_group_name_H-M   'P 1'
#
loop_
_entity.id
_entity.type
_entity.pdbx_description
1 polymer ?
#
loop_
_entity_poly.entity_id
_entity_poly.type
_entity_poly.pdbx_seq_one_letter_code
_entity_poly.pdbx_strand_id
1 'polypeptide(L)'
;MDFRNEPLTLSSDLRIKITPSILGVIEVPDYVTVPSGKSFVEFPIETKGKEGAITLDASSKGIVGASTEIKTELVVTKLKISIGSVNEPIPADQPTDLKIYVDDEQENSVSGATIRIISDNSAVTPTIVTTKEDGSAVIQFNAHNAPKTSLQILATAAGYTEEQKTFEFDVQHSTEVEQIELPEWLIYAGIGVVATVVVGMVIFLRKPKLQLEDEEYE
;
A
#
# COMPACT_ATOMS: atom_id res chain seq x y z
N MET A 1 -15.01 31.20 -44.45
CA MET A 1 -15.01 32.59 -44.96
C MET A 1 -14.60 32.56 -46.42
N ASP A 2 -14.95 33.57 -47.20
CA ASP A 2 -14.41 33.73 -48.55
C ASP A 2 -12.93 34.18 -48.51
N PHE A 3 -12.29 34.34 -49.68
CA PHE A 3 -10.91 34.81 -49.79
C PHE A 3 -10.70 36.26 -49.31
N ARG A 4 -11.77 36.96 -48.90
CA ARG A 4 -11.77 38.33 -48.37
C ARG A 4 -12.14 38.36 -46.88
N ASN A 5 -12.19 37.19 -46.23
CA ASN A 5 -12.52 37.03 -44.81
C ASN A 5 -13.96 37.44 -44.44
N GLU A 6 -14.90 37.36 -45.40
CA GLU A 6 -16.32 37.61 -45.16
C GLU A 6 -17.04 36.30 -44.75
N PRO A 7 -18.02 36.35 -43.81
CA PRO A 7 -18.87 35.21 -43.50
C PRO A 7 -19.66 34.77 -44.75
N LEU A 8 -19.55 33.49 -45.11
CA LEU A 8 -20.24 32.94 -46.28
C LEU A 8 -21.63 32.43 -45.84
N THR A 9 -22.70 33.01 -46.36
CA THR A 9 -24.03 32.40 -46.29
C THR A 9 -24.16 31.41 -47.44
N LEU A 10 -24.29 30.12 -47.11
CA LEU A 10 -24.36 29.06 -48.10
C LEU A 10 -25.70 29.10 -48.85
N SER A 11 -25.64 29.17 -50.18
CA SER A 11 -26.80 29.08 -51.09
C SER A 11 -27.16 27.64 -51.46
N SER A 12 -26.32 26.67 -51.08
CA SER A 12 -26.50 25.24 -51.27
C SER A 12 -25.68 24.46 -50.25
N ASP A 13 -25.97 23.17 -50.10
CA ASP A 13 -25.25 22.30 -49.17
C ASP A 13 -23.75 22.23 -49.52
N LEU A 14 -22.91 22.47 -48.53
CA LEU A 14 -21.46 22.43 -48.68
C LEU A 14 -20.90 21.15 -48.06
N ARG A 15 -20.32 20.29 -48.90
CA ARG A 15 -19.59 19.11 -48.44
C ARG A 15 -18.15 19.49 -48.12
N ILE A 16 -17.71 19.20 -46.90
CA ILE A 16 -16.36 19.44 -46.40
C ILE A 16 -15.68 18.09 -46.20
N LYS A 17 -14.46 17.95 -46.71
CA LYS A 17 -13.59 16.80 -46.44
C LYS A 17 -12.81 17.08 -45.17
N ILE A 18 -12.84 16.13 -44.22
CA ILE A 18 -12.03 16.16 -43.01
C ILE A 18 -10.88 15.19 -43.20
N THR A 19 -9.66 15.61 -42.90
CA THR A 19 -8.46 14.76 -43.07
C THR A 19 -7.56 14.92 -41.85
N PRO A 20 -7.40 13.88 -41.03
CA PRO A 20 -6.40 13.89 -39.97
C PRO A 20 -5.00 13.66 -40.55
N SER A 21 -4.00 14.33 -39.99
CA SER A 21 -2.59 14.16 -40.33
C SER A 21 -2.05 12.76 -39.99
N ILE A 22 -2.61 12.11 -38.97
CA ILE A 22 -2.22 10.77 -38.50
C ILE A 22 -3.48 9.94 -38.27
N LEU A 23 -3.50 8.72 -38.80
CA LEU A 23 -4.60 7.78 -38.64
C LEU A 23 -4.46 6.95 -37.34
N GLY A 24 -5.60 6.60 -36.74
CA GLY A 24 -5.66 5.63 -35.65
C GLY A 24 -5.35 6.18 -34.24
N VAL A 25 -5.21 7.50 -34.09
CA VAL A 25 -5.18 8.19 -32.78
C VAL A 25 -6.56 8.76 -32.43
N ILE A 26 -7.22 9.35 -33.42
CA ILE A 26 -8.64 9.73 -33.38
C ILE A 26 -9.38 9.13 -34.57
N GLU A 27 -10.69 9.01 -34.45
CA GLU A 27 -11.60 8.66 -35.53
C GLU A 27 -12.56 9.84 -35.79
N VAL A 28 -12.68 10.19 -37.07
CA VAL A 28 -13.48 11.30 -37.59
C VAL A 28 -14.13 10.87 -38.90
N PRO A 29 -15.31 11.43 -39.26
CA PRO A 29 -15.92 11.15 -40.55
C PRO A 29 -15.10 11.74 -41.69
N ASP A 30 -14.97 11.02 -42.81
CA ASP A 30 -14.26 11.51 -44.01
C ASP A 30 -14.86 12.80 -44.59
N TYR A 31 -16.18 12.95 -44.44
CA TYR A 31 -16.93 14.08 -44.95
C TYR A 31 -18.02 14.53 -43.98
N VAL A 32 -18.21 15.85 -43.89
CA VAL A 32 -19.33 16.49 -43.19
C VAL A 32 -20.02 17.45 -44.13
N THR A 33 -21.33 17.64 -43.95
CA THR A 33 -22.12 18.53 -44.83
C THR A 33 -22.71 19.66 -44.02
N VAL A 34 -22.41 20.89 -44.41
CA VAL A 34 -23.07 22.10 -43.87
C VAL A 34 -24.30 22.37 -44.73
N PRO A 35 -25.52 22.32 -44.18
CA PRO A 35 -26.73 22.59 -44.95
C PRO A 35 -26.80 24.04 -45.44
N SER A 36 -27.51 24.26 -46.55
CA SER A 36 -27.83 25.60 -47.04
C SER A 36 -28.44 26.49 -45.94
N GLY A 37 -28.02 27.76 -45.89
CA GLY A 37 -28.44 28.71 -44.86
C GLY A 37 -27.82 28.51 -43.47
N LYS A 38 -26.95 27.50 -43.27
CA LYS A 38 -26.13 27.34 -42.07
C LYS A 38 -24.69 27.78 -42.34
N SER A 39 -23.98 28.11 -41.26
CA SER A 39 -22.57 28.53 -41.31
C SER A 39 -21.61 27.54 -40.63
N PHE A 40 -22.14 26.51 -39.95
CA PHE A 40 -21.37 25.49 -39.26
C PHE A 40 -22.10 24.15 -39.23
N VAL A 41 -21.36 23.08 -38.94
CA VAL A 41 -21.84 21.73 -38.67
C VAL A 41 -21.02 21.14 -37.53
N GLU A 42 -21.64 20.30 -36.71
CA GLU A 42 -20.97 19.55 -35.67
C GLU A 42 -20.82 18.09 -36.12
N PHE A 43 -19.74 17.45 -35.67
CA PHE A 43 -19.49 16.04 -35.90
C PHE A 43 -18.73 15.45 -34.71
N PRO A 44 -18.96 14.16 -34.40
CA PRO A 44 -18.27 13.51 -33.29
C PRO A 44 -16.80 13.23 -33.64
N ILE A 45 -15.96 13.23 -32.61
CA ILE A 45 -14.57 12.77 -32.67
C ILE A 45 -14.39 11.74 -31.56
N GLU A 46 -13.86 10.57 -31.91
CA GLU A 46 -13.58 9.50 -30.94
C GLU A 46 -12.07 9.32 -30.77
N THR A 47 -11.57 9.14 -29.55
CA THR A 47 -10.17 8.82 -29.30
C THR A 47 -9.96 7.30 -29.32
N LYS A 48 -8.78 6.85 -29.77
CA LYS A 48 -8.41 5.42 -29.83
C LYS A 48 -7.42 5.00 -28.73
N GLY A 49 -7.36 5.75 -27.63
CA GLY A 49 -6.50 5.44 -26.49
C GLY A 49 -4.99 5.53 -26.78
N LYS A 50 -4.61 6.25 -27.84
CA LYS A 50 -3.21 6.56 -28.15
C LYS A 50 -2.93 8.03 -27.86
N GLU A 51 -1.75 8.31 -27.34
CA GLU A 51 -1.26 9.69 -27.26
C GLU A 51 -0.79 10.18 -28.63
N GLY A 52 -0.91 11.49 -28.86
CA GLY A 52 -0.42 12.10 -30.08
C GLY A 52 -0.92 13.53 -30.28
N ALA A 53 -0.13 14.30 -31.01
CA ALA A 53 -0.55 15.58 -31.57
C ALA A 53 -0.97 15.36 -33.03
N ILE A 54 -2.18 15.80 -33.37
CA ILE A 54 -2.82 15.56 -34.66
C ILE A 54 -3.30 16.89 -35.19
N THR A 55 -2.87 17.25 -36.39
CA THR A 55 -3.49 18.30 -37.17
C THR A 55 -4.70 17.74 -37.90
N LEU A 56 -5.86 18.39 -37.78
CA LEU A 56 -7.09 18.09 -38.48
C LEU A 56 -7.35 19.16 -39.54
N ASP A 57 -7.35 18.75 -40.81
CA ASP A 57 -7.58 19.65 -41.94
C ASP A 57 -9.01 19.53 -42.45
N ALA A 58 -9.68 20.67 -42.62
CA ALA A 58 -10.99 20.80 -43.22
C ALA A 58 -10.87 21.53 -44.57
N SER A 59 -11.29 20.88 -45.65
CA SER A 59 -11.20 21.45 -46.99
C SER A 59 -12.49 21.25 -47.80
N SER A 60 -12.83 22.26 -48.60
CA SER A 60 -13.90 22.16 -49.59
C SER A 60 -13.57 23.01 -50.81
N LYS A 61 -14.17 22.66 -51.96
CA LYS A 61 -13.90 23.33 -53.22
C LYS A 61 -14.40 24.77 -53.18
N GLY A 62 -13.52 25.73 -53.49
CA GLY A 62 -13.88 27.14 -53.63
C GLY A 62 -13.97 27.91 -52.32
N ILE A 63 -13.50 27.33 -51.20
CA ILE A 63 -13.47 27.98 -49.88
C ILE A 63 -12.08 27.81 -49.29
N VAL A 64 -11.64 28.80 -48.52
CA VAL A 64 -10.40 28.70 -47.73
C VAL A 64 -10.56 27.62 -46.67
N GLY A 65 -9.69 26.61 -46.71
CA GLY A 65 -9.66 25.53 -45.72
C GLY A 65 -9.24 26.01 -44.34
N ALA A 66 -9.46 25.18 -43.34
CA ALA A 66 -9.06 25.43 -41.96
C ALA A 66 -8.28 24.23 -41.41
N SER A 67 -7.41 24.49 -40.45
CA SER A 67 -6.62 23.48 -39.78
C SER A 67 -6.63 23.73 -38.28
N THR A 68 -6.70 22.67 -37.49
CA THR A 68 -6.64 22.75 -36.02
C THR A 68 -5.77 21.63 -35.47
N GLU A 69 -5.07 21.90 -34.39
CA GLU A 69 -4.32 20.88 -33.66
C GLU A 69 -5.20 20.28 -32.55
N ILE A 70 -5.14 18.96 -32.41
CA ILE A 70 -5.78 18.17 -31.36
C ILE A 70 -4.68 17.35 -30.71
N LYS A 71 -4.54 17.49 -29.38
CA LYS A 71 -3.61 16.70 -28.59
C LYS A 71 -4.40 15.69 -27.76
N THR A 72 -4.03 14.42 -27.86
CA THR A 72 -4.49 13.36 -26.96
C THR A 72 -3.36 12.98 -26.02
N GLU A 73 -3.71 12.76 -24.75
CA GLU A 73 -2.77 12.30 -23.71
C GLU A 73 -3.30 10.99 -23.13
N LEU A 74 -2.38 10.11 -22.75
CA LEU A 74 -2.71 8.91 -21.98
C LEU A 74 -3.01 9.34 -20.54
N VAL A 75 -4.23 9.06 -20.08
CA VAL A 75 -4.56 9.13 -18.66
C VAL A 75 -4.13 7.81 -18.04
N VAL A 76 -2.89 7.74 -17.56
CA VAL A 76 -2.41 6.61 -16.77
C VAL A 76 -2.72 6.92 -15.32
N THR A 77 -3.56 6.09 -14.70
CA THR A 77 -3.89 6.23 -13.27
C THR A 77 -2.81 5.52 -12.44
N LYS A 78 -2.52 6.06 -11.26
CA LYS A 78 -1.57 5.44 -10.33
C LYS A 78 -2.27 4.38 -9.49
N LEU A 79 -1.59 3.28 -9.20
CA LEU A 79 -2.08 2.30 -8.23
C LEU A 79 -2.01 2.85 -6.80
N LYS A 80 -2.90 2.35 -5.95
CA LYS A 80 -2.93 2.59 -4.51
C LYS A 80 -2.93 1.25 -3.78
N ILE A 81 -2.05 1.12 -2.79
CA ILE A 81 -1.94 -0.09 -1.97
C ILE A 81 -2.52 0.19 -0.58
N SER A 82 -3.39 -0.70 -0.13
CA SER A 82 -3.83 -0.76 1.27
C SER A 82 -3.80 -2.19 1.79
N ILE A 83 -3.83 -2.32 3.12
CA ILE A 83 -3.92 -3.61 3.80
C ILE A 83 -5.17 -3.65 4.66
N GLY A 84 -5.71 -4.85 4.87
CA GLY A 84 -6.74 -5.09 5.87
C GLY A 84 -6.22 -4.84 7.28
N SER A 85 -7.16 -4.67 8.21
CA SER A 85 -6.82 -4.51 9.63
C SER A 85 -6.08 -5.73 10.16
N VAL A 86 -5.01 -5.49 10.89
CA VAL A 86 -4.25 -6.49 11.64
C VAL A 86 -4.33 -6.13 13.12
N ASN A 87 -4.46 -7.13 14.00
CA ASN A 87 -4.40 -6.91 15.43
C ASN A 87 -2.94 -6.73 15.84
N GLU A 88 -2.59 -5.53 16.30
CA GLU A 88 -1.27 -5.23 16.84
C GLU A 88 -1.28 -5.25 18.38
N PRO A 89 -0.20 -5.76 19.02
CA PRO A 89 1.02 -6.29 18.39
C PRO A 89 0.81 -7.69 17.78
N ILE A 90 1.49 -7.97 16.67
CA ILE A 90 1.37 -9.25 15.96
C ILE A 90 2.08 -10.35 16.77
N PRO A 91 1.49 -11.54 16.99
CA PRO A 91 2.17 -12.62 17.68
C PRO A 91 3.42 -13.08 16.90
N ALA A 92 4.55 -13.20 17.60
CA ALA A 92 5.78 -13.75 17.02
C ALA A 92 5.64 -15.26 16.72
N ASP A 93 6.31 -15.68 15.65
CA ASP A 93 6.41 -17.04 15.13
C ASP A 93 5.06 -17.72 14.84
N GLN A 94 3.99 -16.92 14.68
CA GLN A 94 2.65 -17.38 14.35
C GLN A 94 2.20 -16.83 12.98
N PRO A 95 1.70 -17.70 12.08
CA PRO A 95 1.20 -17.26 10.79
C PRO A 95 -0.08 -16.42 10.95
N THR A 96 -0.08 -15.26 10.31
CA THR A 96 -1.20 -14.31 10.25
C THR A 96 -1.60 -14.12 8.79
N ASP A 97 -2.89 -14.25 8.48
CA ASP A 97 -3.39 -13.95 7.15
C ASP A 97 -3.51 -12.43 6.98
N LEU A 98 -2.81 -11.89 5.99
CA LEU A 98 -2.87 -10.47 5.62
C LEU A 98 -3.57 -10.30 4.29
N LYS A 99 -4.63 -9.50 4.27
CA LYS A 99 -5.32 -9.11 3.05
C LYS A 99 -4.74 -7.81 2.52
N ILE A 100 -4.35 -7.79 1.25
CA ILE A 100 -3.83 -6.63 0.53
C ILE A 100 -4.89 -6.23 -0.50
N TYR A 101 -5.09 -4.93 -0.69
CA TYR A 101 -5.96 -4.37 -1.71
C TYR A 101 -5.14 -3.47 -2.64
N VAL A 102 -5.43 -3.58 -3.93
CA VAL A 102 -4.89 -2.70 -4.98
C VAL A 102 -6.05 -2.04 -5.67
N ASP A 103 -6.13 -0.72 -5.51
CA ASP A 103 -7.11 0.14 -6.15
C ASP A 103 -6.40 1.14 -7.07
N ASP A 104 -7.16 1.84 -7.90
CA ASP A 104 -6.67 2.99 -8.65
C ASP A 104 -6.83 4.30 -7.85
N GLU A 105 -6.35 5.41 -8.42
CA GLU A 105 -6.49 6.72 -7.78
C GLU A 105 -7.93 7.16 -7.52
N GLN A 106 -8.89 6.61 -8.25
CA GLN A 106 -10.33 6.87 -8.15
C GLN A 106 -11.04 5.86 -7.24
N GLU A 107 -10.29 5.03 -6.51
CA GLU A 107 -10.79 4.01 -5.57
C GLU A 107 -11.57 2.87 -6.26
N ASN A 108 -11.30 2.60 -7.54
CA ASN A 108 -11.79 1.39 -8.19
C ASN A 108 -10.79 0.25 -8.00
N SER A 109 -11.30 -0.93 -7.68
CA SER A 109 -10.48 -2.12 -7.48
C SER A 109 -9.83 -2.63 -8.77
N VAL A 110 -8.53 -2.91 -8.70
CA VAL A 110 -7.73 -3.34 -9.86
C VAL A 110 -7.52 -4.84 -9.82
N SER A 111 -8.29 -5.56 -10.65
CA SER A 111 -8.14 -7.00 -10.83
C SER A 111 -6.87 -7.36 -11.62
N GLY A 112 -6.28 -8.52 -11.35
CA GLY A 112 -5.12 -9.00 -12.11
C GLY A 112 -3.81 -8.25 -11.85
N ALA A 113 -3.75 -7.35 -10.87
CA ALA A 113 -2.53 -6.67 -10.48
C ALA A 113 -1.54 -7.67 -9.86
N THR A 114 -0.27 -7.60 -10.28
CA THR A 114 0.81 -8.41 -9.72
C THR A 114 1.41 -7.70 -8.51
N ILE A 115 1.37 -8.36 -7.37
CA ILE A 115 1.91 -7.90 -6.10
C ILE A 115 3.20 -8.68 -5.81
N ARG A 116 4.28 -7.97 -5.47
CA ARG A 116 5.53 -8.52 -4.96
C ARG A 116 5.79 -7.99 -3.56
N ILE A 117 6.19 -8.88 -2.65
CA ILE A 117 6.36 -8.55 -1.23
C ILE A 117 7.80 -8.84 -0.82
N ILE A 118 8.40 -7.86 -0.17
CA ILE A 118 9.70 -7.96 0.48
C ILE A 118 9.46 -7.69 1.96
N SER A 119 9.96 -8.57 2.81
CA SER A 119 9.75 -8.51 4.25
C SER A 119 11.08 -8.38 5.00
N ASP A 120 11.05 -7.68 6.13
CA ASP A 120 12.15 -7.62 7.09
C ASP A 120 11.69 -8.17 8.45
N ASN A 121 12.53 -9.00 9.08
CA ASN A 121 12.22 -9.72 10.33
C ASN A 121 10.93 -10.56 10.29
N SER A 122 10.60 -11.11 9.11
CA SER A 122 9.41 -11.93 8.90
C SER A 122 9.51 -12.77 7.64
N ALA A 123 8.74 -13.86 7.58
CA ALA A 123 8.56 -14.70 6.41
C ALA A 123 7.18 -14.46 5.78
N VAL A 124 7.12 -14.42 4.44
CA VAL A 124 5.88 -14.21 3.68
C VAL A 124 5.67 -15.34 2.68
N THR A 125 4.45 -15.87 2.61
CA THR A 125 4.07 -16.90 1.63
C THR A 125 2.66 -16.64 1.07
N PRO A 126 2.48 -16.54 -0.25
CA PRO A 126 3.51 -16.39 -1.28
C PRO A 126 4.11 -14.97 -1.30
N THR A 127 5.35 -14.83 -1.79
CA THR A 127 6.00 -13.51 -1.99
C THR A 127 5.58 -12.80 -3.27
N ILE A 128 4.91 -13.51 -4.18
CA ILE A 128 4.31 -12.97 -5.41
C ILE A 128 2.88 -13.50 -5.51
N VAL A 129 1.92 -12.60 -5.69
CA VAL A 129 0.50 -12.95 -5.81
C VAL A 129 -0.19 -12.02 -6.80
N THR A 130 -1.31 -12.47 -7.37
CA THR A 130 -2.13 -11.66 -8.27
C THR A 130 -3.47 -11.36 -7.60
N THR A 131 -3.97 -10.14 -7.76
CA THR A 131 -5.28 -9.75 -7.21
C THR A 131 -6.44 -10.47 -7.89
N LYS A 132 -7.47 -10.76 -7.11
CA LYS A 132 -8.76 -11.29 -7.59
C LYS A 132 -9.58 -10.20 -8.29
N GLU A 133 -10.76 -10.55 -8.76
CA GLU A 133 -11.72 -9.60 -9.37
C GLU A 133 -12.07 -8.43 -8.45
N ASP A 134 -12.03 -8.63 -7.13
CA ASP A 134 -12.28 -7.60 -6.11
C ASP A 134 -11.04 -6.77 -5.75
N GLY A 135 -9.96 -6.84 -6.54
CA GLY A 135 -8.70 -6.13 -6.28
C GLY A 135 -7.92 -6.62 -5.08
N SER A 136 -8.35 -7.71 -4.43
CA SER A 136 -7.70 -8.22 -3.22
C SER A 136 -6.80 -9.42 -3.46
N ALA A 137 -5.79 -9.55 -2.61
CA ALA A 137 -4.96 -10.74 -2.48
C ALA A 137 -4.77 -11.09 -1.00
N VAL A 138 -4.55 -12.37 -0.70
CA VAL A 138 -4.26 -12.83 0.67
C VAL A 138 -2.89 -13.48 0.66
N ILE A 139 -2.08 -13.12 1.65
CA ILE A 139 -0.78 -13.73 1.92
C ILE A 139 -0.72 -14.17 3.37
N GLN A 140 0.09 -15.19 3.63
CA GLN A 140 0.46 -15.59 4.97
C GLN A 140 1.73 -14.86 5.38
N PHE A 141 1.66 -14.17 6.51
CA PHE A 141 2.73 -13.37 7.09
C PHE A 141 3.11 -13.97 8.45
N ASN A 142 4.38 -14.26 8.68
CA ASN A 142 4.88 -14.79 9.94
C ASN A 142 6.00 -13.88 10.46
N ALA A 143 5.71 -13.11 11.52
CA ALA A 143 6.68 -12.23 12.17
C ALA A 143 7.67 -13.04 13.01
N HIS A 144 8.96 -12.78 12.89
CA HIS A 144 9.95 -13.36 13.79
C HIS A 144 9.96 -12.63 15.15
N ASN A 145 10.65 -13.19 16.14
CA ASN A 145 10.90 -12.56 17.44
C ASN A 145 11.82 -11.31 17.37
N ALA A 146 11.37 -10.25 16.71
CA ALA A 146 11.99 -8.92 16.68
C ALA A 146 10.98 -7.88 17.19
N PRO A 147 11.37 -6.71 17.75
CA PRO A 147 10.42 -5.71 18.24
C PRO A 147 9.47 -5.15 17.16
N LYS A 148 9.98 -5.06 15.92
CA LYS A 148 9.27 -4.54 14.76
C LYS A 148 9.56 -5.40 13.56
N THR A 149 8.60 -5.39 12.64
CA THR A 149 8.68 -6.04 11.33
C THR A 149 8.14 -5.09 10.27
N SER A 150 8.61 -5.23 9.04
CA SER A 150 8.12 -4.41 7.93
C SER A 150 7.81 -5.23 6.68
N LEU A 151 6.82 -4.76 5.91
CA LEU A 151 6.40 -5.31 4.64
C LEU A 151 6.43 -4.22 3.59
N GLN A 152 7.32 -4.35 2.62
CA GLN A 152 7.34 -3.56 1.42
C GLN A 152 6.56 -4.29 0.32
N ILE A 153 5.53 -3.64 -0.18
CA ILE A 153 4.62 -4.16 -1.20
C ILE A 153 4.80 -3.33 -2.46
N LEU A 154 5.09 -4.00 -3.57
CA LEU A 154 5.14 -3.41 -4.91
C LEU A 154 3.98 -3.98 -5.73
N ALA A 155 3.14 -3.10 -6.29
CA ALA A 155 2.02 -3.48 -7.15
C ALA A 155 2.24 -2.97 -8.57
N THR A 156 1.96 -3.83 -9.56
CA THR A 156 2.08 -3.53 -10.99
C THR A 156 0.87 -4.05 -11.75
N ALA A 157 0.36 -3.27 -12.70
CA ALA A 157 -0.75 -3.65 -13.56
C ALA A 157 -0.64 -2.94 -14.92
N ALA A 158 -1.07 -3.59 -16.00
CA ALA A 158 -1.06 -3.00 -17.33
C ALA A 158 -2.04 -1.82 -17.40
N GLY A 159 -1.60 -0.68 -17.95
CA GLY A 159 -2.42 0.54 -18.02
C GLY A 159 -2.36 1.41 -16.77
N TYR A 160 -1.57 1.04 -15.77
CA TYR A 160 -1.39 1.79 -14.53
C TYR A 160 0.09 2.11 -14.27
N THR A 161 0.34 3.18 -13.52
CA THR A 161 1.66 3.43 -12.93
C THR A 161 1.78 2.59 -11.66
N GLU A 162 2.93 1.93 -11.48
CA GLU A 162 3.22 1.11 -10.31
C GLU A 162 3.17 1.89 -8.99
N GLU A 163 2.97 1.17 -7.89
CA GLU A 163 3.00 1.72 -6.54
C GLU A 163 3.84 0.85 -5.62
N GLN A 164 4.60 1.49 -4.75
CA GLN A 164 5.39 0.83 -3.71
C GLN A 164 5.04 1.43 -2.35
N LYS A 165 4.70 0.57 -1.39
CA LYS A 165 4.32 1.00 -0.04
C LYS A 165 4.91 0.10 1.02
N THR A 166 5.44 0.70 2.08
CA THR A 166 5.95 -0.02 3.25
C THR A 166 4.94 0.08 4.40
N PHE A 167 4.69 -1.04 5.06
CA PHE A 167 3.91 -1.16 6.28
C PHE A 167 4.82 -1.64 7.40
N GLU A 168 4.73 -1.02 8.57
CA GLU A 168 5.48 -1.41 9.77
C GLU A 168 4.49 -1.89 10.82
N PHE A 169 4.87 -2.93 11.56
CA PHE A 169 4.04 -3.50 12.62
C PHE A 169 4.88 -3.73 13.88
N ASP A 170 4.27 -3.52 15.04
CA ASP A 170 4.84 -3.96 16.31
C ASP A 170 4.58 -5.46 16.52
N VAL A 171 5.57 -6.17 17.09
CA VAL A 171 5.49 -7.62 17.32
C VAL A 171 5.48 -7.91 18.82
N GLN A 172 4.61 -8.82 19.22
CA GLN A 172 4.50 -9.25 20.60
C GLN A 172 5.70 -10.12 20.96
N HIS A 173 6.56 -9.62 21.84
CA HIS A 173 7.62 -10.45 22.43
C HIS A 173 6.99 -11.51 23.33
N SER A 174 7.26 -12.78 23.01
CA SER A 174 7.09 -13.85 23.98
C SER A 174 8.22 -13.74 25.00
N THR A 175 7.94 -13.12 26.14
CA THR A 175 8.85 -13.21 27.29
C THR A 175 8.70 -14.61 27.85
N GLU A 176 9.50 -15.56 27.35
CA GLU A 176 9.74 -16.80 28.06
C GLU A 176 10.45 -16.40 29.36
N VAL A 177 9.68 -16.25 30.43
CA VAL A 177 10.26 -16.10 31.77
C VAL A 177 10.88 -17.45 32.05
N GLU A 178 12.20 -17.57 31.90
CA GLU A 178 12.93 -18.66 32.53
C GLU A 178 12.56 -18.61 34.01
N GLN A 179 11.67 -19.52 34.44
CA GLN A 179 11.50 -19.80 35.85
C GLN A 179 12.87 -20.30 36.29
N ILE A 180 13.63 -19.43 36.97
CA ILE A 180 14.84 -19.83 37.66
C ILE A 180 14.38 -20.78 38.76
N GLU A 181 14.31 -22.07 38.44
CA GLU A 181 14.27 -23.11 39.46
C GLU A 181 15.59 -22.98 40.22
N LEU A 182 15.52 -22.40 41.41
CA LEU A 182 16.69 -22.30 42.28
C LEU A 182 17.22 -23.72 42.48
N PRO A 183 18.47 -24.01 42.11
CA PRO A 183 19.00 -25.36 42.24
C PRO A 183 18.94 -25.78 43.72
N GLU A 184 18.54 -27.02 43.99
CA GLU A 184 18.17 -27.50 45.33
C GLU A 184 19.22 -27.19 46.42
N TRP A 185 20.51 -27.16 46.05
CA TRP A 185 21.59 -26.82 46.97
C TRP A 185 21.46 -25.41 47.58
N LEU A 186 20.89 -24.43 46.86
CA LEU A 186 20.68 -23.08 47.36
C LEU A 186 19.60 -23.05 48.46
N ILE A 187 18.57 -23.89 48.31
CA ILE A 187 17.50 -24.08 49.32
C ILE A 187 18.11 -24.69 50.59
N TYR A 188 18.92 -25.75 50.44
CA TYR A 188 19.58 -26.39 51.58
C TYR A 188 20.62 -25.48 52.26
N ALA A 189 21.35 -24.67 51.49
CA ALA A 189 22.30 -23.69 52.04
C ALA A 189 21.58 -22.64 52.90
N GLY A 190 20.42 -22.14 52.45
CA GLY A 190 19.58 -21.22 53.22
C GLY A 190 19.06 -21.85 54.52
N ILE A 191 18.55 -23.08 54.46
CA ILE A 191 18.05 -23.81 55.65
C ILE A 191 19.18 -24.07 56.66
N GLY A 192 20.38 -24.43 56.19
CA GLY A 192 21.55 -24.68 57.06
C GLY A 192 21.99 -23.45 57.84
N VAL A 193 21.99 -22.27 57.21
CA VAL A 193 22.29 -20.99 57.90
C VAL A 193 21.23 -20.67 58.96
N VAL A 194 19.94 -20.85 58.65
CA VAL A 194 18.88 -20.59 59.63
C VAL A 194 18.95 -21.55 60.80
N ALA A 195 19.17 -22.85 60.55
CA ALA A 195 19.27 -23.86 61.59
C ALA A 195 20.46 -23.59 62.53
N THR A 196 21.62 -23.19 62.01
CA THR A 196 22.78 -22.85 62.83
C THR A 196 22.56 -21.61 63.70
N VAL A 197 21.87 -20.59 63.18
CA VAL A 197 21.49 -19.41 63.97
C VAL A 197 20.52 -19.78 65.10
N VAL A 198 19.50 -20.59 64.82
CA VAL A 198 18.53 -21.06 65.82
C VAL A 198 19.21 -21.90 66.90
N VAL A 199 20.09 -22.83 66.51
CA VAL A 199 20.85 -23.65 67.47
C VAL A 199 21.78 -22.77 68.32
N GLY A 200 22.49 -21.82 67.70
CA GLY A 200 23.33 -20.85 68.41
C GLY A 200 22.54 -20.01 69.42
N MET A 201 21.36 -19.54 69.04
CA MET A 201 20.46 -18.77 69.92
C MET A 201 19.93 -19.60 71.09
N VAL A 202 19.56 -20.87 70.85
CA VAL A 202 19.12 -21.78 71.92
C VAL A 202 20.25 -22.09 72.90
N ILE A 203 21.49 -22.26 72.42
CA ILE A 203 22.67 -22.45 73.29
C ILE A 203 22.95 -21.17 74.08
N PHE A 204 22.82 -19.99 73.46
CA PHE A 204 23.02 -18.72 74.14
C PHE A 204 22.00 -18.47 75.25
N LEU A 205 20.73 -18.81 75.04
CA LEU A 205 19.66 -18.71 76.04
C LEU A 205 19.76 -19.75 77.17
N ARG A 206 20.55 -20.82 76.99
CA ARG A 206 20.78 -21.85 78.02
C ARG A 206 21.92 -21.53 78.99
N LYS A 207 22.65 -20.43 78.82
CA LYS A 207 23.64 -20.02 79.83
C LYS A 207 22.91 -19.59 81.11
N PRO A 208 23.17 -20.22 82.27
CA PRO A 208 22.53 -19.80 83.52
C PRO A 208 22.98 -18.38 83.87
N LYS A 209 22.06 -17.56 84.39
CA LYS A 209 22.39 -16.27 85.00
C LYS A 209 23.44 -16.51 86.08
N LEU A 210 24.63 -15.91 85.92
CA LEU A 210 25.59 -15.81 87.01
C LEU A 210 24.88 -15.08 88.18
N GLN A 211 24.73 -15.80 89.29
CA GLN A 211 24.43 -15.17 90.57
C GLN A 211 25.63 -14.28 90.91
N LEU A 212 25.39 -12.97 90.95
CA LEU A 212 26.31 -12.03 91.57
C LEU A 212 26.03 -12.16 93.07
N GLU A 213 26.99 -12.76 93.78
CA GLU A 213 27.04 -12.77 95.24
C GLU A 213 27.05 -11.33 95.76
N ASP A 214 26.20 -11.10 96.76
CA ASP A 214 26.15 -9.88 97.56
C ASP A 214 27.48 -9.73 98.34
N GLU A 215 28.22 -8.65 98.10
CA GLU A 215 29.21 -8.15 99.05
C GLU A 215 28.72 -6.83 99.64
N GLU A 216 28.24 -6.93 100.87
CA GLU A 216 27.90 -5.85 101.81
C GLU A 216 29.14 -5.56 102.66
N TYR A 217 29.57 -4.30 102.76
CA TYR A 217 30.36 -3.79 103.88
C TYR A 217 29.94 -2.34 104.20
N GLU A 218 29.87 -2.07 105.51
CA GLU A 218 29.41 -0.85 106.22
C GLU A 218 29.67 0.52 105.57
#